data_AF-A0A6B0GV00-F1
#
_entry.id   AF-A0A6B0GV00-F1
#
_cell.length_a   1.000
_cell.length_b   1.000
_cell.length_c   1.000
_cell.angle_alpha   90.00
_cell.angle_beta   90.00
_cell.angle_gamma   90.00
#
_symmetry.space_group_name_H-M   'P 1'
#
loop_
_entity.id
_entity.type
_entity.pdbx_description
1 polymer ?
#
loop_
_entity_poly.entity_id
_entity_poly.type
_entity_poly.pdbx_seq_one_letter_code
_entity_poly.pdbx_strand_id
1 'polypeptide(L)'
;MHFDSRTQQALRDAGLSTDEIRTADERVKALTREDADALVAFFEGNETVYSDMDLAHSAGGVVEHTVDHLDCYTHADSIRGYLKFETWGVPVEGGRPLDDGLVELTLGPTVNTRTKFAADRDGL
;
A
#
# COMPACT_ATOMS: atom_id res chain seq x y z
N MET A 1 4.13 7.01 -18.55
CA MET A 1 2.72 6.96 -18.95
C MET A 1 2.16 5.66 -18.43
N HIS A 2 1.39 5.79 -17.36
CA HIS A 2 0.66 4.75 -16.66
C HIS A 2 -0.56 4.28 -17.46
N PHE A 3 -1.36 5.21 -18.01
CA PHE A 3 -2.51 4.85 -18.83
C PHE A 3 -2.05 4.21 -20.13
N ASP A 4 -2.52 2.99 -20.41
CA ASP A 4 -2.28 2.34 -21.70
C ASP A 4 -3.03 3.03 -22.85
N SER A 5 -2.73 2.62 -24.10
CA SER A 5 -3.31 3.24 -25.29
C SER A 5 -4.84 3.11 -25.36
N ARG A 6 -5.42 2.03 -24.83
CA ARG A 6 -6.87 1.80 -24.81
C ARG A 6 -7.53 2.72 -23.79
N THR A 7 -6.91 2.87 -22.62
CA THR A 7 -7.35 3.78 -21.57
C THR A 7 -7.28 5.23 -22.03
N GLN A 8 -6.17 5.65 -22.65
CA GLN A 8 -6.05 6.99 -23.21
C GLN A 8 -7.07 7.27 -24.32
N GLN A 9 -7.41 6.28 -25.14
CA GLN A 9 -8.48 6.42 -26.14
C GLN A 9 -9.83 6.61 -25.47
N ALA A 10 -10.19 5.78 -24.48
CA ALA A 10 -11.45 5.90 -23.75
C ALA A 10 -11.57 7.25 -23.03
N LEU A 11 -10.49 7.76 -22.44
CA LEU A 11 -10.48 9.09 -21.80
C LEU A 11 -10.68 10.21 -22.82
N ARG A 12 -10.07 10.11 -24.03
CA ARG A 12 -10.31 11.05 -25.13
C ARG A 12 -11.75 10.99 -25.64
N ASP A 13 -12.32 9.79 -25.75
CA ASP A 13 -13.71 9.58 -26.16
C ASP A 13 -14.70 10.15 -25.11
N ALA A 14 -14.31 10.16 -23.83
CA ALA A 14 -15.02 10.80 -22.73
C ALA A 14 -14.83 12.34 -22.68
N GLY A 15 -14.06 12.91 -23.60
CA GLY A 15 -13.92 14.36 -23.77
C GLY A 15 -12.66 14.97 -23.14
N LEU A 16 -11.75 14.17 -22.56
CA LEU A 16 -10.49 14.70 -22.03
C LEU A 16 -9.51 14.99 -23.18
N SER A 17 -8.84 16.13 -23.08
CA SER A 17 -7.70 16.45 -23.93
C SER A 17 -6.46 15.63 -23.56
N THR A 18 -5.50 15.53 -24.48
CA THR A 18 -4.20 14.91 -24.21
C THR A 18 -3.47 15.56 -23.03
N ASP A 19 -3.60 16.88 -22.85
CA ASP A 19 -2.95 17.61 -21.77
C ASP A 19 -3.60 17.30 -20.40
N GLU A 20 -4.92 17.14 -20.35
CA GLU A 20 -5.63 16.69 -19.15
C GLU A 20 -5.26 15.25 -18.78
N ILE A 21 -5.16 14.35 -19.77
CA ILE A 21 -4.74 12.97 -19.55
C ILE A 21 -3.31 12.92 -18.99
N ARG A 22 -2.39 13.72 -19.55
CA ARG A 22 -1.02 13.83 -19.03
C ARG A 22 -0.99 14.40 -17.61
N THR A 23 -1.81 15.42 -17.33
CA THR A 23 -1.93 15.99 -15.99
C THR A 23 -2.42 14.95 -14.98
N ALA A 24 -3.41 14.14 -15.37
CA ALA A 24 -3.90 13.03 -14.55
C ALA A 24 -2.81 11.96 -14.32
N ASP A 25 -2.04 11.60 -15.36
CA ASP A 25 -0.90 10.66 -15.25
C ASP A 25 0.14 11.12 -14.22
N GLU A 26 0.53 12.39 -14.26
CA GLU A 26 1.46 12.95 -13.28
C GLU A 26 0.84 13.04 -11.88
N ARG A 27 -0.46 13.36 -11.78
CA ARG A 27 -1.14 13.37 -10.48
C ARG A 27 -1.18 11.98 -9.84
N VAL A 28 -1.40 10.92 -10.61
CA VAL A 28 -1.34 9.54 -10.10
C VAL A 28 0.02 9.24 -9.51
N LYS A 29 1.13 9.56 -10.20
CA LYS A 29 2.48 9.33 -9.65
C LYS A 29 2.75 10.13 -8.38
N ALA A 30 2.25 11.36 -8.31
CA ALA A 30 2.36 12.18 -7.11
C ALA A 30 1.60 11.55 -5.93
N LEU A 31 0.35 11.12 -6.17
CA LEU A 31 -0.46 10.40 -5.18
C LEU A 31 0.22 9.10 -4.72
N THR A 32 0.77 8.30 -5.63
CA THR A 32 1.51 7.08 -5.28
C THR A 32 2.70 7.36 -4.36
N ARG A 33 3.39 8.49 -4.55
CA ARG A 33 4.49 8.90 -3.66
C ARG A 33 3.97 9.37 -2.31
N GLU A 34 2.93 10.19 -2.31
CA GLU A 34 2.24 10.63 -1.08
C GLU A 34 1.78 9.42 -0.24
N ASP A 35 1.20 8.41 -0.88
CA ASP A 35 0.77 7.17 -0.23
C ASP A 35 1.96 6.37 0.30
N ALA A 36 3.05 6.24 -0.45
CA ALA A 36 4.25 5.54 0.00
C ALA A 36 4.87 6.22 1.24
N ASP A 37 4.96 7.55 1.23
CA ASP A 37 5.45 8.34 2.35
C ASP A 37 4.52 8.19 3.58
N ALA A 38 3.21 8.19 3.38
CA ALA A 38 2.23 7.99 4.45
C ALA A 38 2.30 6.59 5.07
N LEU A 39 2.51 5.55 4.25
CA LEU A 39 2.71 4.18 4.72
C LEU A 39 3.99 4.09 5.57
N VAL A 40 5.11 4.63 5.09
CA VAL A 40 6.37 4.63 5.86
C VAL A 40 6.17 5.35 7.19
N ALA A 41 5.58 6.55 7.17
CA ALA A 41 5.31 7.33 8.37
C ALA A 41 4.40 6.60 9.38
N PHE A 42 3.41 5.83 8.90
CA PHE A 42 2.57 5.00 9.76
C PHE A 42 3.39 3.94 10.50
N PHE A 43 4.26 3.20 9.82
CA PHE A 43 5.06 2.15 10.45
C PHE A 43 6.21 2.70 11.30
N GLU A 44 6.82 3.82 10.93
CA GLU A 44 7.82 4.51 11.77
C GLU A 44 7.21 5.08 13.06
N GLY A 45 5.95 5.51 13.00
CA GLY A 45 5.22 6.06 14.14
C GLY A 45 4.70 5.01 15.13
N ASN A 46 4.72 3.72 14.77
CA ASN A 46 4.11 2.64 15.56
C ASN A 46 5.06 1.44 15.68
N GLU A 47 5.67 1.28 16.86
CA GLU A 47 6.49 0.10 17.19
C GLU A 47 5.67 -1.21 17.18
N THR A 48 4.39 -1.13 17.54
CA THR A 48 3.46 -2.25 17.53
C THR A 48 2.29 -1.94 16.60
N VAL A 49 1.95 -2.91 15.74
CA VAL A 49 0.78 -2.85 14.87
C VAL A 49 -0.02 -4.13 14.94
N TYR A 50 -1.31 -4.01 14.66
CA TYR A 50 -2.27 -5.09 14.62
C TYR A 50 -2.65 -5.37 13.17
N SER A 51 -2.84 -6.62 12.79
CA SER A 51 -3.21 -6.97 11.41
C SER A 51 -4.26 -8.07 11.32
N ASP A 52 -4.95 -8.11 10.17
CA ASP A 52 -5.93 -9.15 9.82
C ASP A 52 -5.25 -10.31 9.06
N MET A 53 -3.93 -10.41 9.20
CA MET A 53 -3.12 -11.42 8.51
C MET A 53 -3.51 -12.82 8.98
N ASP A 54 -4.02 -13.62 8.06
CA ASP A 54 -4.25 -15.04 8.30
C ASP A 54 -2.91 -15.79 8.21
N LEU A 55 -2.25 -15.94 9.37
CA LEU A 55 -1.08 -16.80 9.48
C LEU A 55 -1.54 -18.26 9.47
N ALA A 56 -0.93 -19.09 8.61
CA ALA A 56 -1.20 -20.52 8.57
C ALA A 56 -1.08 -21.10 9.99
N HIS A 57 -2.18 -21.67 10.49
CA HIS A 57 -2.37 -22.22 11.84
C HIS A 57 -2.80 -21.25 12.95
N SER A 58 -3.08 -19.97 12.65
CA SER A 58 -3.88 -19.13 13.52
C SER A 58 -5.36 -19.44 13.30
N ALA A 59 -6.13 -19.65 14.37
CA ALA A 59 -7.58 -19.59 14.26
C ALA A 59 -7.91 -18.11 14.05
N GLY A 60 -8.27 -17.72 12.81
CA GLY A 60 -8.32 -16.33 12.34
C GLY A 60 -8.69 -15.27 13.38
N GLY A 61 -8.02 -14.13 13.33
CA GLY A 61 -8.18 -13.04 14.28
C GLY A 61 -7.12 -11.96 14.12
N VAL A 62 -7.12 -11.00 15.03
CA VAL A 62 -6.14 -9.91 15.05
C VAL A 62 -4.78 -10.43 15.51
N VAL A 63 -3.75 -10.20 14.69
CA VAL A 63 -2.36 -10.56 14.99
C VAL A 63 -1.57 -9.32 15.35
N GLU A 64 -0.85 -9.38 16.47
CA GLU A 64 0.05 -8.31 16.92
C GLU A 64 1.46 -8.52 16.36
N HIS A 65 2.10 -7.43 15.90
CA HIS A 65 3.45 -7.46 15.36
C HIS A 65 4.31 -6.33 15.93
N THR A 66 5.54 -6.66 16.31
CA THR A 66 6.59 -5.67 16.56
C THR A 66 7.27 -5.31 15.24
N VAL A 67 7.16 -4.06 14.83
CA VAL A 67 7.70 -3.52 13.58
C VAL A 67 9.15 -3.12 13.78
N ASP A 68 10.01 -3.51 12.85
CA ASP A 68 11.38 -2.99 12.76
C ASP A 68 11.43 -1.78 11.84
N HIS A 69 10.99 -1.95 10.58
CA HIS A 69 10.80 -0.84 9.63
C HIS A 69 9.95 -1.26 8.43
N LEU A 70 9.44 -0.25 7.71
CA LEU A 70 8.91 -0.39 6.35
C LEU A 70 9.75 0.46 5.40
N ASP A 71 10.39 -0.17 4.42
CA ASP A 71 11.06 0.53 3.33
C ASP A 71 10.19 0.46 2.08
N CYS A 72 9.83 1.61 1.50
CA CYS A 72 9.03 1.71 0.29
C CYS A 72 9.69 2.58 -0.78
N TYR A 73 9.43 2.26 -2.04
CA TYR A 73 9.75 3.08 -3.19
C TYR A 73 8.62 2.99 -4.22
N THR A 74 8.52 4.01 -5.06
CA THR A 74 7.51 4.08 -6.13
C THR A 74 8.12 3.71 -7.47
N HIS A 75 7.43 2.87 -8.24
CA HIS A 75 7.72 2.63 -9.64
C HIS A 75 6.49 3.01 -10.47
N ALA A 76 6.50 4.23 -11.02
CA ALA A 76 5.35 4.87 -11.67
C ALA A 76 4.14 4.96 -10.72
N ASP A 77 3.10 4.17 -10.96
CA ASP A 77 1.85 4.09 -10.20
C ASP A 77 1.85 2.98 -9.14
N SER A 78 2.94 2.22 -9.02
CA SER A 78 3.05 1.10 -8.09
C SER A 78 3.94 1.45 -6.91
N ILE A 79 3.50 1.07 -5.71
CA ILE A 79 4.33 1.03 -4.50
C ILE A 79 4.95 -0.36 -4.39
N ARG A 80 6.26 -0.40 -4.11
CA ARG A 80 7.02 -1.62 -3.84
C ARG A 80 7.90 -1.41 -2.62
N GLY A 81 8.23 -2.47 -1.91
CA GLY A 81 8.99 -2.32 -0.69
C GLY A 81 9.27 -3.62 0.02
N TYR A 82 9.67 -3.48 1.28
CA TYR A 82 9.90 -4.58 2.19
C TYR A 82 9.46 -4.18 3.60
N LEU A 83 8.57 -4.97 4.19
CA LEU A 83 8.15 -4.81 5.57
C LEU A 83 8.96 -5.77 6.43
N LYS A 84 9.68 -5.24 7.41
CA LYS A 84 10.45 -6.02 8.38
C LYS A 84 9.77 -5.93 9.75
N PHE A 85 9.44 -7.10 10.29
CA PHE A 85 9.12 -7.27 11.71
C PHE A 85 10.37 -7.74 12.45
N GLU A 86 10.31 -7.80 13.78
CA GLU A 86 11.44 -8.24 14.61
C GLU A 86 12.08 -9.55 14.10
N THR A 87 11.27 -10.60 13.88
CA THR A 87 11.78 -11.95 13.58
C THR A 87 11.79 -12.34 12.11
N TRP A 88 11.04 -11.64 11.25
CA TRP A 88 10.90 -11.99 9.84
C TRP A 88 10.56 -10.75 9.00
N GLY A 89 10.46 -10.91 7.68
CA GLY A 89 10.04 -9.82 6.81
C GLY A 89 9.45 -10.35 5.52
N VAL A 90 8.76 -9.47 4.80
CA VAL A 90 7.97 -9.82 3.62
C VAL A 90 8.03 -8.71 2.58
N PRO A 91 8.16 -9.06 1.28
CA PRO A 91 8.05 -8.07 0.22
C PRO A 91 6.69 -7.37 0.21
N VAL A 92 6.68 -6.08 -0.09
CA VAL A 92 5.46 -5.30 -0.32
C VAL A 92 5.30 -5.09 -1.82
N GLU A 93 4.13 -5.45 -2.33
CA GLU A 93 3.80 -5.39 -3.76
C GLU A 93 2.79 -4.28 -4.11
N GLY A 94 2.33 -3.57 -3.09
CA GLY A 94 1.43 -2.44 -3.18
C GLY A 94 0.97 -2.06 -1.79
N GLY A 95 0.37 -0.89 -1.67
CA GLY A 95 -0.24 -0.47 -0.42
C GLY A 95 -1.00 0.83 -0.59
N ARG A 96 -1.78 1.18 0.41
CA ARG A 96 -2.43 2.48 0.51
C ARG A 96 -2.79 2.79 1.97
N PRO A 97 -2.78 4.06 2.36
CA PRO A 97 -3.50 4.48 3.55
C PRO A 97 -5.01 4.22 3.36
N LEU A 98 -5.69 3.90 4.46
CA LEU A 98 -7.14 3.89 4.61
C LEU A 98 -7.53 4.98 5.64
N ASP A 99 -8.82 5.11 5.91
CA ASP A 99 -9.32 6.04 6.92
C ASP A 99 -9.00 5.58 8.35
N ASP A 100 -9.16 6.47 9.33
CA ASP A 100 -9.09 6.17 10.78
C ASP A 100 -7.79 5.51 11.28
N GLY A 101 -6.66 5.80 10.64
CA GLY A 101 -5.36 5.26 11.06
C GLY A 101 -5.15 3.79 10.69
N LEU A 102 -5.92 3.31 9.71
CA LEU A 102 -5.77 2.00 9.10
C LEU A 102 -4.93 2.13 7.82
N VAL A 103 -4.09 1.15 7.53
CA VAL A 103 -3.39 1.04 6.24
C VAL A 103 -3.57 -0.37 5.68
N GLU A 104 -3.40 -0.53 4.37
CA GLU A 104 -3.47 -1.84 3.72
C GLU A 104 -2.25 -2.06 2.84
N LEU A 105 -1.61 -3.23 2.95
CA LEU A 105 -0.50 -3.65 2.12
C LEU A 105 -0.86 -4.92 1.36
N THR A 106 -0.43 -4.99 0.10
CA THR A 106 -0.35 -6.26 -0.64
C THR A 106 0.98 -6.91 -0.33
N LEU A 107 0.95 -8.03 0.36
CA LEU A 107 2.16 -8.74 0.80
C LEU A 107 2.53 -9.84 -0.18
N GLY A 108 3.83 -9.97 -0.42
CA GLY A 108 4.41 -10.89 -1.39
C GLY A 108 4.17 -12.37 -1.05
N PRO A 109 4.72 -13.30 -1.85
CA PRO A 109 4.28 -14.70 -1.94
C PRO A 109 4.28 -15.51 -0.63
N THR A 110 5.05 -15.09 0.38
CA THR A 110 5.07 -15.73 1.70
C THR A 110 3.74 -15.60 2.43
N VAL A 111 3.06 -14.47 2.28
CA VAL A 111 1.72 -14.23 2.84
C VAL A 111 0.67 -14.29 1.74
N ASN A 112 0.99 -13.75 0.56
CA ASN A 112 0.17 -13.81 -0.65
C ASN A 112 -1.27 -13.32 -0.44
N THR A 113 -1.43 -12.24 0.31
CA THR A 113 -2.73 -11.64 0.62
C THR A 113 -2.63 -10.12 0.75
N ARG A 114 -3.80 -9.46 0.73
CA ARG A 114 -3.93 -8.07 1.18
C ARG A 114 -4.17 -8.10 2.67
N THR A 115 -3.38 -7.32 3.40
CA THR A 115 -3.41 -7.28 4.86
C THR A 115 -3.58 -5.85 5.31
N LYS A 116 -4.54 -5.63 6.20
CA LYS A 116 -4.74 -4.38 6.89
C LYS A 116 -3.86 -4.31 8.12
N PHE A 117 -3.41 -3.11 8.46
CA PHE A 117 -2.66 -2.82 9.67
C PHE A 117 -3.25 -1.61 10.38
N ALA A 118 -3.42 -1.70 11.69
CA ALA A 118 -3.87 -0.63 12.57
C ALA A 118 -2.90 -0.42 13.72
N ALA A 119 -2.83 0.80 14.25
CA ALA A 119 -2.05 1.12 15.45
C ALA A 119 -2.68 0.57 16.75
N ASP A 120 -4.00 0.31 16.72
CA ASP A 120 -4.77 -0.24 17.84
C ASP A 120 -5.58 -1.45 17.38
N ARG A 121 -5.75 -2.42 18.29
CA ARG A 121 -6.46 -3.67 18.04
C ARG A 121 -7.93 -3.46 17.69
N ASP A 122 -8.59 -2.49 18.31
CA ASP A 122 -10.01 -2.19 18.09
C ASP A 122 -10.24 -1.37 16.81
N GLY A 123 -9.16 -0.84 16.20
CA GLY A 123 -9.18 -0.13 14.93
C GLY A 123 -9.16 -1.04 13.69
N LEU A 124 -9.17 -2.37 13.87
CA LEU A 124 -8.98 -3.34 12.80
C LEU A 124 -10.27 -4.07 12.37
#